data_AF-A0A924MDS1-F1
#
_entry.id   AF-A0A924MDS1-F1
#
_cell.length_a   1.000
_cell.length_b   1.000
_cell.length_c   1.000
_cell.angle_alpha   90.00
_cell.angle_beta   90.00
_cell.angle_gamma   90.00
#
_symmetry.space_group_name_H-M   'P 1'
#
loop_
_entity.id
_entity.type
_entity.pdbx_description
1 polymer ?
#
loop_
_entity_poly.entity_id
_entity_poly.type
_entity_poly.pdbx_seq_one_letter_code
_entity_poly.pdbx_strand_id
1 'polypeptide(L)'
;MKLLFCVSFFFAACTSLAQSPLPPAKPANPCSICSTVFPTSVNQLTDITKKDKCYTALQTLVEEWGVDVSLCSDYTFKPKDNFTNAMFVKLFNSTQDRINELIGTTFTEYTDEKGNSIAGRSMKNKDGYEKSAIILSQFSYDLHKHNFTSISQVKDVKETDCYYRDAQSLVERYGIDITNKEGLLAADEVINVADAAKILNKCWVLTKFDPKNYDKTNTTKSNFIVLFSDALNEYRKFLEDYAKEK
;
A
#
# COMPACT_ATOMS: atom_id res chain seq x y z
N MET A 1 12.95 -0.87 78.95
CA MET A 1 12.54 0.46 78.47
C MET A 1 11.83 0.24 77.13
N LYS A 2 10.50 0.39 77.11
CA LYS A 2 9.62 0.22 75.94
C LYS A 2 9.81 1.39 74.98
N LEU A 3 9.86 1.15 73.68
CA LEU A 3 9.32 2.09 72.70
C LEU A 3 8.65 1.32 71.55
N LEU A 4 7.34 1.54 71.44
CA LEU A 4 6.46 1.18 70.32
C LEU A 4 6.96 1.88 69.04
N PHE A 5 6.78 1.25 67.88
CA PHE A 5 6.41 2.00 66.68
C PHE A 5 5.37 1.25 65.86
N CYS A 6 4.29 1.97 65.55
CA CYS A 6 3.06 1.54 64.90
C CYS A 6 3.28 1.03 63.47
N VAL A 7 2.54 -0.03 63.15
CA VAL A 7 2.27 -0.49 61.78
C VAL A 7 1.18 0.39 61.20
N SER A 8 1.49 1.18 60.17
CA SER A 8 0.50 1.91 59.38
C SER A 8 0.18 1.10 58.12
N PHE A 9 -1.00 0.50 58.10
CA PHE A 9 -1.63 -0.06 56.92
C PHE A 9 -1.98 1.07 55.94
N PHE A 10 -1.36 1.08 54.76
CA PHE A 10 -1.86 1.86 53.61
C PHE A 10 -2.69 0.93 52.72
N PHE A 11 -4.01 1.12 52.75
CA PHE A 11 -4.94 0.59 51.77
C PHE A 11 -4.72 1.34 50.44
N ALA A 12 -4.12 0.69 49.45
CA ALA A 12 -4.15 1.17 48.07
C ALA A 12 -5.47 0.68 47.44
N ALA A 13 -6.42 1.60 47.29
CA ALA A 13 -7.66 1.37 46.56
C ALA A 13 -7.35 1.12 45.08
N CYS A 14 -7.48 -0.14 44.66
CA CYS A 14 -7.41 -0.55 43.27
C CYS A 14 -8.74 -0.16 42.60
N THR A 15 -8.80 1.04 42.00
CA THR A 15 -9.93 1.42 41.14
C THR A 15 -9.82 0.65 39.83
N SER A 16 -10.63 -0.41 39.68
CA SER A 16 -10.81 -1.09 38.40
C SER A 16 -11.53 -0.14 37.43
N LEU A 17 -10.85 0.30 36.39
CA LEU A 17 -11.51 0.83 35.21
C LEU A 17 -12.28 -0.33 34.56
N ALA A 18 -13.59 -0.32 34.71
CA ALA A 18 -14.47 -1.20 33.96
C ALA A 18 -14.31 -0.87 32.47
N GLN A 19 -13.55 -1.71 31.76
CA GLN A 19 -13.53 -1.70 30.30
C GLN A 19 -14.94 -2.09 29.84
N SER A 20 -15.59 -1.17 29.14
CA SER A 20 -16.78 -1.45 28.35
C SER A 20 -16.54 -2.68 27.47
N PRO A 21 -17.49 -3.63 27.38
CA PRO A 21 -17.30 -4.84 26.59
C PRO A 21 -17.01 -4.46 25.14
N LEU A 22 -15.85 -4.92 24.64
CA LEU A 22 -15.51 -4.82 23.23
C LEU A 22 -16.66 -5.44 22.41
N PRO A 23 -17.06 -4.82 21.29
CA PRO A 23 -18.03 -5.43 20.39
C PRO A 23 -17.54 -6.83 20.00
N PRO A 24 -18.46 -7.80 19.82
CA PRO A 24 -18.10 -9.17 19.53
C PRO A 24 -17.19 -9.22 18.30
N ALA A 25 -16.04 -9.87 18.45
CA ALA A 25 -15.10 -10.07 17.36
C ALA A 25 -15.84 -10.74 16.19
N LYS A 26 -15.91 -10.03 15.06
CA LYS A 26 -16.35 -10.60 13.78
C LYS A 26 -15.48 -11.85 13.55
N PRO A 27 -16.08 -13.03 13.25
CA PRO A 27 -15.31 -14.24 13.01
C PRO A 27 -14.30 -13.95 11.90
N ALA A 28 -13.05 -14.37 12.12
CA ALA A 28 -12.00 -14.24 11.12
C ALA A 28 -12.47 -14.97 9.85
N ASN A 29 -12.79 -14.20 8.80
CA ASN A 29 -12.97 -14.79 7.48
C ASN A 29 -11.61 -15.39 7.11
N PRO A 30 -11.50 -16.70 6.84
CA PRO A 30 -10.29 -17.25 6.29
C PRO A 30 -10.06 -16.53 4.96
N CYS A 31 -9.06 -15.66 4.97
CA CYS A 31 -8.74 -14.81 3.84
C CYS A 31 -8.40 -15.70 2.63
N SER A 32 -9.26 -15.71 1.61
CA SER A 32 -9.06 -16.52 0.39
C SER A 32 -8.01 -15.93 -0.57
N ILE A 33 -7.10 -15.08 -0.08
CA ILE A 33 -6.24 -14.21 -0.89
C ILE A 33 -4.79 -14.75 -0.96
N CYS A 34 -4.52 -15.98 -0.51
CA CYS A 34 -3.16 -16.57 -0.59
C CYS A 34 -2.99 -17.50 -1.78
N SER A 35 -2.56 -16.98 -2.93
CA SER A 35 -1.90 -17.80 -3.95
C SER A 35 -0.40 -17.91 -3.66
N THR A 36 0.18 -19.08 -3.87
CA THR A 36 1.63 -19.31 -3.88
C THR A 36 2.20 -19.35 -5.30
N VAL A 37 1.36 -19.16 -6.31
CA VAL A 37 1.75 -19.10 -7.73
C VAL A 37 1.24 -17.81 -8.34
N PHE A 38 2.16 -17.04 -8.91
CA PHE A 38 1.92 -15.74 -9.50
C PHE A 38 1.91 -15.84 -11.02
N PRO A 39 0.92 -15.24 -11.71
CA PRO A 39 0.87 -15.29 -13.15
C PRO A 39 2.02 -14.48 -13.72
N THR A 40 2.67 -15.03 -14.74
CA THR A 40 3.66 -14.33 -15.58
C THR A 40 3.06 -13.88 -16.90
N SER A 41 1.80 -14.24 -17.18
CA SER A 41 1.02 -13.74 -18.32
C SER A 41 -0.45 -13.61 -17.92
N VAL A 42 -1.12 -12.58 -18.46
CA VAL A 42 -2.57 -12.40 -18.26
C VAL A 42 -3.38 -13.60 -18.78
N ASN A 43 -2.85 -14.36 -19.74
CA ASN A 43 -3.51 -15.55 -20.29
C ASN A 43 -3.56 -16.73 -19.31
N GLN A 44 -2.83 -16.66 -18.19
CA GLN A 44 -2.93 -17.65 -17.11
C GLN A 44 -4.16 -17.41 -16.22
N LEU A 45 -4.81 -16.24 -16.32
CA LEU A 45 -6.06 -15.94 -15.62
C LEU A 45 -7.23 -16.55 -16.38
N THR A 46 -7.95 -17.46 -15.73
CA THR A 46 -8.98 -18.31 -16.39
C THR A 46 -10.30 -17.59 -16.67
N ASP A 47 -10.55 -16.48 -15.97
CA ASP A 47 -11.79 -15.70 -16.03
C ASP A 47 -11.60 -14.32 -16.69
N ILE A 48 -10.48 -14.12 -17.39
CA ILE A 48 -10.15 -12.90 -18.11
C ILE A 48 -9.97 -13.20 -19.60
N THR A 49 -10.57 -12.35 -20.44
CA THR A 49 -10.51 -12.45 -21.89
C THR A 49 -10.09 -11.12 -22.49
N LYS A 50 -9.63 -11.12 -23.76
CA LYS A 50 -9.25 -9.90 -24.50
C LYS A 50 -10.38 -8.88 -24.65
N LYS A 51 -11.63 -9.26 -24.37
CA LYS A 51 -12.80 -8.36 -24.42
C LYS A 51 -13.00 -7.62 -23.10
N ASP A 52 -12.38 -8.06 -22.01
CA ASP A 52 -12.52 -7.43 -20.71
C ASP A 52 -11.79 -6.09 -20.67
N LYS A 53 -12.46 -5.06 -20.13
CA LYS A 53 -11.92 -3.69 -20.03
C LYS A 53 -10.54 -3.64 -19.36
N CYS A 54 -10.31 -4.51 -18.38
CA CYS A 54 -9.06 -4.57 -17.62
C CYS A 54 -7.97 -5.42 -18.29
N TYR A 55 -8.23 -6.08 -19.43
CA TYR A 55 -7.29 -7.02 -20.02
C TYR A 55 -5.93 -6.36 -20.31
N THR A 56 -5.92 -5.23 -21.01
CA THR A 56 -4.68 -4.52 -21.34
C THR A 56 -3.95 -4.03 -20.09
N ALA A 57 -4.68 -3.51 -19.11
CA ALA A 57 -4.10 -3.08 -17.85
C ALA A 57 -3.47 -4.25 -17.07
N LEU A 58 -4.17 -5.39 -16.97
CA LEU A 58 -3.61 -6.61 -16.37
C LEU A 58 -2.38 -7.09 -17.14
N GLN A 59 -2.42 -7.03 -18.47
CA GLN A 59 -1.30 -7.40 -19.30
C GLN A 59 -0.06 -6.55 -18.98
N THR A 60 -0.19 -5.22 -18.95
CA THR A 60 0.90 -4.32 -18.58
C THR A 60 1.42 -4.59 -17.17
N LEU A 61 0.53 -4.75 -16.18
CA LEU A 61 0.97 -5.01 -14.79
C LEU A 61 1.73 -6.33 -14.66
N VAL A 62 1.20 -7.41 -15.25
CA VAL A 62 1.78 -8.76 -15.10
C VAL A 62 3.01 -8.95 -15.97
N GLU A 63 2.93 -8.58 -17.25
CA GLU A 63 3.94 -8.92 -18.24
C GLU A 63 5.05 -7.88 -18.33
N GLU A 64 4.75 -6.58 -18.12
CA GLU A 64 5.74 -5.51 -18.23
C GLU A 64 6.32 -5.10 -16.86
N TRP A 65 5.48 -5.01 -15.83
CA TRP A 65 5.90 -4.62 -14.49
C TRP A 65 6.20 -5.81 -13.58
N GLY A 66 5.81 -7.04 -13.96
CA GLY A 66 6.00 -8.22 -13.14
C GLY A 66 5.22 -8.20 -11.82
N VAL A 67 4.18 -7.37 -11.74
CA VAL A 67 3.36 -7.17 -10.53
C VAL A 67 2.48 -8.39 -10.31
N ASP A 68 2.41 -8.84 -9.07
CA ASP A 68 1.47 -9.88 -8.67
C ASP A 68 0.05 -9.31 -8.58
N VAL A 69 -0.80 -9.73 -9.51
CA VAL A 69 -2.24 -9.41 -9.54
C VAL A 69 -3.12 -10.54 -9.00
N SER A 70 -2.53 -11.65 -8.53
CA SER A 70 -3.26 -12.80 -7.99
C SER A 70 -3.81 -12.51 -6.62
N LEU A 71 -5.04 -11.99 -6.61
CA LEU A 71 -5.82 -11.76 -5.39
C LEU A 71 -6.59 -13.02 -4.96
N CYS A 72 -6.48 -14.14 -5.69
CA CYS A 72 -7.12 -15.43 -5.40
C CYS A 72 -6.17 -16.59 -5.75
N SER A 73 -6.33 -17.71 -5.05
CA SER A 73 -5.48 -18.91 -5.17
C SER A 73 -5.83 -19.84 -6.35
N ASP A 74 -6.84 -19.50 -7.15
CA ASP A 74 -7.48 -20.38 -8.14
C ASP A 74 -7.26 -19.92 -9.60
N TYR A 75 -6.25 -19.06 -9.85
CA TYR A 75 -6.01 -18.44 -11.16
C TYR A 75 -7.24 -17.68 -11.71
N THR A 76 -8.09 -17.16 -10.83
CA THR A 76 -9.15 -16.23 -11.21
C THR A 76 -8.86 -14.84 -10.66
N PHE A 77 -9.17 -13.82 -11.45
CA PHE A 77 -9.03 -12.43 -11.04
C PHE A 77 -10.33 -11.88 -10.42
N LYS A 78 -11.48 -12.31 -10.94
CA LYS A 78 -12.84 -11.90 -10.61
C LYS A 78 -13.07 -10.41 -10.85
N PRO A 79 -13.07 -9.95 -12.11
CA PRO A 79 -13.03 -8.51 -12.45
C PRO A 79 -14.20 -7.69 -11.93
N LYS A 80 -15.34 -8.34 -11.64
CA LYS A 80 -16.56 -7.70 -11.13
C LYS A 80 -16.63 -7.61 -9.61
N ASP A 81 -15.77 -8.31 -8.89
CA ASP A 81 -15.73 -8.27 -7.43
C ASP A 81 -15.32 -6.88 -6.95
N ASN A 82 -15.71 -6.55 -5.72
CA ASN A 82 -15.24 -5.36 -5.04
C ASN A 82 -13.72 -5.45 -4.77
N PHE A 83 -13.03 -4.33 -4.88
CA PHE A 83 -11.61 -4.24 -4.54
C PHE A 83 -11.44 -3.67 -3.13
N THR A 84 -10.92 -4.46 -2.20
CA THR A 84 -10.84 -4.09 -0.78
C THR A 84 -9.48 -3.48 -0.40
N ASN A 85 -9.41 -2.86 0.78
CA ASN A 85 -8.15 -2.33 1.33
C ASN A 85 -7.08 -3.43 1.49
N ALA A 86 -7.46 -4.66 1.86
CA ALA A 86 -6.53 -5.79 1.86
C ALA A 86 -5.92 -6.04 0.47
N MET A 87 -6.75 -6.04 -0.58
CA MET A 87 -6.28 -6.23 -1.95
C MET A 87 -5.38 -5.10 -2.41
N PHE A 88 -5.69 -3.86 -2.02
CA PHE A 88 -4.84 -2.70 -2.27
C PHE A 88 -3.46 -2.89 -1.67
N VAL A 89 -3.38 -3.23 -0.39
CA VAL A 89 -2.11 -3.45 0.33
C VAL A 89 -1.24 -4.49 -0.38
N LYS A 90 -1.82 -5.62 -0.78
CA LYS A 90 -1.07 -6.67 -1.49
C LYS A 90 -0.53 -6.21 -2.84
N LEU A 91 -1.42 -5.68 -3.69
CA LEU A 91 -1.04 -5.21 -5.02
C LEU A 91 0.02 -4.11 -4.93
N PHE A 92 -0.18 -3.17 -4.02
CA PHE A 92 0.69 -2.02 -3.88
C PHE A 92 2.05 -2.43 -3.32
N ASN A 93 2.12 -3.31 -2.32
CA ASN A 93 3.38 -3.84 -1.82
C ASN A 93 4.17 -4.58 -2.93
N SER A 94 3.51 -5.48 -3.66
CA SER A 94 4.13 -6.19 -4.80
C SER A 94 4.69 -5.21 -5.83
N THR A 95 3.97 -4.13 -6.09
CA THR A 95 4.39 -3.09 -7.02
C THR A 95 5.61 -2.32 -6.51
N GLN A 96 5.68 -1.99 -5.22
CA GLN A 96 6.84 -1.31 -4.64
C GLN A 96 8.10 -2.18 -4.73
N ASP A 97 7.99 -3.48 -4.46
CA ASP A 97 9.11 -4.42 -4.62
C ASP A 97 9.63 -4.43 -6.07
N ARG A 98 8.72 -4.47 -7.05
CA ARG A 98 9.08 -4.44 -8.48
C ARG A 98 9.66 -3.12 -8.94
N ILE A 99 9.09 -1.99 -8.50
CA ILE A 99 9.65 -0.67 -8.80
C ILE A 99 11.08 -0.58 -8.27
N ASN A 100 11.35 -1.05 -7.06
CA ASN A 100 12.71 -1.01 -6.50
C ASN A 100 13.69 -1.87 -7.32
N GLU A 101 13.27 -3.05 -7.77
CA GLU A 101 14.06 -3.92 -8.65
C GLU A 101 14.32 -3.27 -10.03
N LEU A 102 13.27 -2.72 -10.65
CA LEU A 102 13.37 -2.06 -11.95
C LEU A 102 14.16 -0.76 -11.90
N ILE A 103 14.05 0.02 -10.82
CA ILE A 103 14.88 1.20 -10.62
C ILE A 103 16.35 0.82 -10.48
N GLY A 104 16.64 -0.25 -9.74
CA GLY A 104 18.00 -0.77 -9.58
C GLY A 104 18.63 -1.31 -10.87
N THR A 105 17.85 -1.61 -11.91
CA THR A 105 18.35 -2.22 -13.16
C THR A 105 18.23 -1.29 -14.38
N THR A 106 17.12 -0.54 -14.48
CA THR A 106 16.82 0.34 -15.61
C THR A 106 17.42 1.72 -15.42
N PHE A 107 17.51 2.21 -14.17
CA PHE A 107 17.98 3.58 -13.90
C PHE A 107 19.45 3.69 -13.49
N THR A 108 20.18 2.57 -13.45
CA THR A 108 21.63 2.56 -13.26
C THR A 108 22.39 3.17 -14.43
N GLU A 109 21.86 3.04 -15.65
CA GLU A 109 22.46 3.60 -16.87
C GLU A 109 22.22 5.10 -17.01
N TYR A 110 21.22 5.64 -16.29
CA TYR A 110 20.95 7.06 -16.30
C TYR A 110 21.91 7.74 -15.33
N THR A 111 22.76 8.57 -15.90
CA THR A 111 23.76 9.36 -15.17
C THR A 111 23.44 10.84 -15.32
N ASP A 112 23.81 11.66 -14.34
CA ASP A 112 23.77 13.10 -14.54
C ASP A 112 24.84 13.55 -15.55
N GLU A 113 24.83 14.82 -15.92
CA GLU A 113 25.88 15.51 -16.68
C GLU A 113 27.33 15.25 -16.21
N LYS A 114 27.53 14.69 -15.00
CA LYS A 114 28.83 14.36 -14.39
C LYS A 114 29.13 12.85 -14.36
N GLY A 115 28.28 12.01 -14.95
CA GLY A 115 28.46 10.56 -15.01
C GLY A 115 28.13 9.83 -13.70
N ASN A 116 27.53 10.49 -12.71
CA ASN A 116 27.11 9.84 -11.47
C ASN A 116 25.75 9.17 -11.69
N SER A 117 25.53 7.99 -11.12
CA SER A 117 24.22 7.35 -11.18
C SER A 117 23.12 8.25 -10.57
N ILE A 118 21.99 8.41 -11.24
CA ILE A 118 20.81 9.09 -10.66
C ILE A 118 20.02 8.16 -9.73
N ALA A 119 20.29 6.86 -9.81
CA ALA A 119 19.81 5.84 -8.92
C ALA A 119 20.29 6.18 -7.49
N GLY A 120 19.44 6.84 -6.68
CA GLY A 120 19.74 7.15 -5.27
C GLY A 120 19.38 8.57 -4.84
N ARG A 121 19.17 9.49 -5.80
CA ARG A 121 19.23 10.92 -5.53
C ARG A 121 17.88 11.59 -5.30
N SER A 122 17.80 12.49 -4.32
CA SER A 122 16.68 13.44 -4.09
C SER A 122 16.29 14.22 -5.36
N MET A 123 15.19 13.85 -6.03
CA MET A 123 14.58 14.58 -7.16
C MET A 123 13.72 15.74 -6.64
N LYS A 124 13.91 16.97 -7.12
CA LYS A 124 13.01 18.06 -6.75
C LYS A 124 11.87 18.18 -7.76
N ASN A 125 10.62 18.26 -7.32
CA ASN A 125 9.54 18.67 -8.23
C ASN A 125 9.60 20.20 -8.47
N LYS A 126 8.80 20.69 -9.44
CA LYS A 126 8.74 22.12 -9.83
C LYS A 126 8.30 23.06 -8.71
N ASP A 127 7.69 22.51 -7.65
CA ASP A 127 7.24 23.23 -6.46
C ASP A 127 8.28 23.20 -5.31
N GLY A 128 9.49 22.68 -5.55
CA GLY A 128 10.59 22.65 -4.58
C GLY A 128 10.57 21.50 -3.58
N TYR A 129 9.69 20.50 -3.75
CA TYR A 129 9.69 19.31 -2.90
C TYR A 129 10.86 18.39 -3.27
N GLU A 130 11.85 18.22 -2.38
CA GLU A 130 12.91 17.22 -2.51
C GLU A 130 12.34 15.80 -2.29
N LYS A 131 12.48 14.91 -3.27
CA LYS A 131 11.92 13.56 -3.33
C LYS A 131 12.84 12.62 -4.10
N SER A 132 13.56 11.71 -3.45
CA SER A 132 14.55 10.93 -4.20
C SER A 132 13.99 9.89 -5.17
N ALA A 133 14.73 9.69 -6.26
CA ALA A 133 14.48 8.77 -7.35
C ALA A 133 14.46 7.31 -6.91
N ILE A 134 15.16 6.99 -5.82
CA ILE A 134 15.25 5.66 -5.23
C ILE A 134 14.48 5.54 -3.91
N ILE A 135 14.34 6.62 -3.17
CA ILE A 135 13.61 6.68 -1.89
C ILE A 135 12.25 7.33 -2.16
N LEU A 136 11.45 6.73 -3.04
CA LEU A 136 9.98 6.78 -2.94
C LEU A 136 9.44 5.62 -2.08
N SER A 137 10.35 4.74 -1.68
CA SER A 137 10.20 3.58 -0.82
C SER A 137 10.54 3.84 0.67
N GLN A 138 10.61 5.07 1.14
CA GLN A 138 10.68 5.38 2.60
C GLN A 138 9.95 6.67 2.92
N PHE A 139 8.86 6.96 2.22
CA PHE A 139 8.01 8.06 2.62
C PHE A 139 7.11 7.58 3.74
N SER A 140 7.37 8.09 4.96
CA SER A 140 6.35 8.23 6.00
C SER A 140 5.15 8.94 5.38
N TYR A 141 4.21 8.19 4.84
CA TYR A 141 2.95 8.73 4.38
C TYR A 141 2.05 8.86 5.58
N ASP A 142 1.28 9.94 5.60
CA ASP A 142 0.27 10.19 6.61
C ASP A 142 -0.95 10.71 5.87
N LEU A 143 -1.83 9.79 5.45
CA LEU A 143 -3.14 10.19 4.94
C LEU A 143 -3.89 10.94 6.04
N HIS A 144 -3.61 10.58 7.30
CA HIS A 144 -4.36 11.01 8.47
C HIS A 144 -3.54 11.50 9.67
N LYS A 145 -2.21 11.66 9.52
CA LYS A 145 -1.30 12.18 10.56
C LYS A 145 -1.01 11.24 11.74
N HIS A 146 -1.18 9.93 11.59
CA HIS A 146 -0.91 8.93 12.60
C HIS A 146 0.60 8.63 12.79
N ASN A 147 1.45 8.83 11.78
CA ASN A 147 2.90 8.54 11.80
C ASN A 147 3.23 7.13 12.33
N PHE A 148 2.54 6.10 11.80
CA PHE A 148 2.86 4.73 12.18
C PHE A 148 4.26 4.35 11.68
N THR A 149 5.08 3.82 12.60
CA THR A 149 6.43 3.30 12.32
C THR A 149 6.50 1.78 12.50
N SER A 150 5.45 1.19 13.08
CA SER A 150 5.27 -0.26 13.18
C SER A 150 3.83 -0.65 12.87
N ILE A 151 3.66 -1.77 12.17
CA ILE A 151 2.34 -2.34 11.90
C ILE A 151 1.59 -2.73 13.18
N SER A 152 2.32 -3.01 14.27
CA SER A 152 1.75 -3.28 15.60
C SER A 152 0.92 -2.11 16.17
N GLN A 153 1.09 -0.90 15.63
CA GLN A 153 0.32 0.29 16.01
C GLN A 153 -1.06 0.35 15.34
N VAL A 154 -1.27 -0.42 14.27
CA VAL A 154 -2.54 -0.51 13.52
C VAL A 154 -3.45 -1.54 14.18
N LYS A 155 -4.51 -1.09 14.84
CA LYS A 155 -5.26 -1.87 15.85
C LYS A 155 -6.02 -3.06 15.29
N ASP A 156 -6.45 -3.00 14.03
CA ASP A 156 -7.29 -4.02 13.39
C ASP A 156 -6.50 -4.99 12.50
N VAL A 157 -5.16 -4.92 12.54
CA VAL A 157 -4.27 -5.82 11.80
C VAL A 157 -3.62 -6.81 12.75
N LYS A 158 -3.65 -8.10 12.41
CA LYS A 158 -3.10 -9.21 13.20
C LYS A 158 -2.04 -9.96 12.40
N GLU A 159 -1.05 -10.52 13.09
CA GLU A 159 0.01 -11.35 12.47
C GLU A 159 -0.53 -12.55 11.68
N THR A 160 -1.73 -13.03 12.03
CA THR A 160 -2.42 -14.12 11.35
C THR A 160 -3.13 -13.70 10.06
N ASP A 161 -3.23 -12.40 9.77
CA ASP A 161 -3.90 -11.91 8.58
C ASP A 161 -3.04 -12.17 7.34
N CYS A 162 -3.68 -12.61 6.26
CA CYS A 162 -3.03 -12.95 4.99
C CYS A 162 -2.29 -11.78 4.31
N TYR A 163 -2.63 -10.54 4.66
CA TYR A 163 -2.03 -9.31 4.16
C TYR A 163 -1.06 -8.71 5.18
N TYR A 164 -0.84 -9.35 6.34
CA TYR A 164 -0.02 -8.80 7.41
C TYR A 164 1.39 -8.45 6.94
N ARG A 165 2.04 -9.35 6.19
CA ARG A 165 3.40 -9.15 5.69
C ARG A 165 3.50 -8.01 4.70
N ASP A 166 2.52 -7.89 3.82
CA ASP A 166 2.44 -6.79 2.86
C ASP A 166 2.19 -5.45 3.56
N ALA A 167 1.27 -5.42 4.52
CA ALA A 167 0.98 -4.26 5.36
C ALA A 167 2.20 -3.84 6.19
N GLN A 168 2.89 -4.81 6.79
CA GLN A 168 4.13 -4.61 7.53
C GLN A 168 5.21 -3.98 6.64
N SER A 169 5.41 -4.52 5.45
CA SER A 169 6.37 -3.96 4.49
C SER A 169 6.02 -2.52 4.11
N LEU A 170 4.75 -2.24 3.80
CA LEU A 170 4.30 -0.88 3.49
C LEU A 170 4.57 0.09 4.64
N VAL A 171 4.20 -0.24 5.87
CA VAL A 171 4.37 0.66 7.03
C VAL A 171 5.84 0.78 7.45
N GLU A 172 6.52 -0.34 7.66
CA GLU A 172 7.82 -0.38 8.34
C GLU A 172 9.00 -0.17 7.39
N ARG A 173 8.90 -0.68 6.16
CA ARG A 173 9.95 -0.51 5.14
C ARG A 173 9.67 0.70 4.27
N TYR A 174 8.43 0.86 3.83
CA TYR A 174 8.05 1.91 2.90
C TYR A 174 7.61 3.22 3.57
N GLY A 175 7.31 3.20 4.87
CA GLY A 175 6.76 4.34 5.61
C GLY A 175 5.30 4.64 5.29
N ILE A 176 4.63 3.83 4.47
CA ILE A 176 3.34 4.17 3.91
C ILE A 176 2.22 3.91 4.93
N ASP A 177 1.53 4.96 5.37
CA ASP A 177 0.26 4.85 6.10
C ASP A 177 -0.84 4.29 5.18
N ILE A 178 -1.30 3.10 5.53
CA ILE A 178 -2.35 2.34 4.86
C ILE A 178 -3.70 2.46 5.56
N THR A 179 -3.80 3.31 6.58
CA THR A 179 -4.99 3.41 7.43
C THR A 179 -5.93 4.52 7.00
N ASN A 180 -7.17 4.44 7.51
CA ASN A 180 -8.18 5.48 7.40
C ASN A 180 -8.02 6.53 8.51
N LYS A 181 -8.94 7.50 8.57
CA LYS A 181 -8.88 8.61 9.54
C LYS A 181 -8.98 8.15 11.00
N GLU A 182 -9.54 6.97 11.23
CA GLU A 182 -9.59 6.31 12.54
C GLU A 182 -8.31 5.54 12.90
N GLY A 183 -7.34 5.43 11.98
CA GLY A 183 -6.11 4.68 12.19
C GLY A 183 -6.30 3.16 12.04
N LEU A 184 -7.32 2.75 11.28
CA LEU A 184 -7.65 1.36 10.98
C LEU A 184 -7.33 1.05 9.52
N LEU A 185 -6.85 -0.15 9.21
CA LEU A 185 -6.73 -0.60 7.82
C LEU A 185 -8.12 -0.83 7.20
N ALA A 186 -9.07 -1.30 8.00
CA ALA A 186 -10.41 -1.68 7.57
C ALA A 186 -10.35 -2.62 6.36
N ALA A 187 -9.64 -3.74 6.52
CA ALA A 187 -9.21 -4.63 5.43
C ALA A 187 -10.33 -5.13 4.49
N ASP A 188 -11.53 -5.34 5.03
CA ASP A 188 -12.72 -5.80 4.30
C ASP A 188 -13.47 -4.66 3.58
N GLU A 189 -13.18 -3.40 3.90
CA GLU A 189 -13.84 -2.26 3.27
C GLU A 189 -13.41 -2.11 1.81
N VAL A 190 -14.38 -1.76 0.96
CA VAL A 190 -14.14 -1.50 -0.46
C VAL A 190 -13.48 -0.15 -0.61
N ILE A 191 -12.34 -0.10 -1.29
CA ILE A 191 -11.66 1.16 -1.52
C ILE A 191 -12.48 2.02 -2.48
N ASN A 192 -12.56 3.32 -2.21
CA ASN A 192 -13.14 4.26 -3.16
C ASN A 192 -12.07 4.78 -4.12
N VAL A 193 -12.48 5.10 -5.36
CA VAL A 193 -11.56 5.52 -6.43
C VAL A 193 -10.78 6.78 -6.04
N ALA A 194 -11.42 7.73 -5.38
CA ALA A 194 -10.79 8.99 -4.97
C ALA A 194 -9.68 8.79 -3.92
N ASP A 195 -9.88 7.90 -2.94
CA ASP A 195 -8.90 7.61 -1.89
C ASP A 195 -7.73 6.80 -2.45
N ALA A 196 -8.01 5.86 -3.34
CA ALA A 196 -6.95 5.15 -4.03
C ALA A 196 -6.11 6.11 -4.91
N ALA A 197 -6.76 7.00 -5.67
CA ALA A 197 -6.07 8.04 -6.44
C ALA A 197 -5.23 8.98 -5.56
N LYS A 198 -5.69 9.33 -4.34
CA LYS A 198 -4.89 10.11 -3.37
C LYS A 198 -3.60 9.41 -3.01
N ILE A 199 -3.67 8.12 -2.68
CA ILE A 199 -2.50 7.33 -2.29
C ILE A 199 -1.54 7.24 -3.48
N LEU A 200 -2.03 6.86 -4.66
CA LEU A 200 -1.21 6.73 -5.88
C LEU A 200 -0.55 8.06 -6.27
N ASN A 201 -1.30 9.16 -6.32
CA ASN A 201 -0.77 10.47 -6.67
C ASN A 201 0.37 10.88 -5.73
N LYS A 202 0.19 10.70 -4.43
CA LYS A 202 1.21 11.11 -3.46
C LYS A 202 2.44 10.21 -3.46
N CYS A 203 2.26 8.89 -3.59
CA CYS A 203 3.36 7.93 -3.63
C CYS A 203 4.18 8.01 -4.92
N TRP A 204 3.55 8.34 -6.05
CA TRP A 204 4.22 8.36 -7.36
C TRP A 204 4.32 9.75 -8.00
N VAL A 205 3.98 10.81 -7.27
CA VAL A 205 4.08 12.21 -7.73
C VAL A 205 3.29 12.46 -9.03
N LEU A 206 2.09 11.88 -9.12
CA LEU A 206 1.30 11.92 -10.35
C LEU A 206 0.63 13.29 -10.50
N THR A 207 0.77 13.89 -11.68
CA THR A 207 0.19 15.21 -11.97
C THR A 207 -1.21 15.12 -12.57
N LYS A 208 -1.56 14.00 -13.23
CA LYS A 208 -2.87 13.84 -13.88
C LYS A 208 -3.94 13.19 -13.01
N PHE A 209 -3.55 12.60 -11.87
CA PHE A 209 -4.46 11.90 -10.96
C PHE A 209 -4.93 12.82 -9.83
N ASP A 210 -5.59 13.95 -10.14
CA ASP A 210 -6.20 14.78 -9.08
C ASP A 210 -7.40 14.04 -8.47
N PRO A 211 -7.37 13.69 -7.17
CA PRO A 211 -8.46 13.00 -6.49
C PRO A 211 -9.82 13.69 -6.58
N LYS A 212 -9.85 15.01 -6.80
CA LYS A 212 -11.09 15.78 -6.95
C LYS A 212 -11.87 15.42 -8.22
N ASN A 213 -11.18 14.82 -9.20
CA ASN A 213 -11.78 14.41 -10.47
C ASN A 213 -12.42 13.01 -10.40
N TYR A 214 -12.36 12.35 -9.25
CA TYR A 214 -12.91 11.01 -9.07
C TYR A 214 -14.07 11.01 -8.09
N ASP A 215 -15.13 10.29 -8.45
CA ASP A 215 -16.25 10.07 -7.56
C ASP A 215 -15.83 9.18 -6.38
N LYS A 216 -16.48 9.39 -5.23
CA LYS A 216 -16.31 8.56 -4.04
C LYS A 216 -17.07 7.23 -4.12
N THR A 217 -17.07 6.61 -5.29
CA THR A 217 -17.75 5.33 -5.52
C THR A 217 -16.83 4.17 -5.20
N ASN A 218 -17.43 3.11 -4.69
CA ASN A 218 -16.76 1.83 -4.48
C ASN A 218 -16.25 1.29 -5.82
N THR A 219 -15.01 0.82 -5.83
CA THR A 219 -14.38 0.33 -7.06
C THR A 219 -14.46 -1.20 -7.18
N THR A 220 -14.66 -1.67 -8.40
CA THR A 220 -14.47 -3.08 -8.75
C THR A 220 -13.00 -3.36 -9.03
N LYS A 221 -12.58 -4.62 -8.96
CA LYS A 221 -11.20 -5.00 -9.30
C LYS A 221 -10.82 -4.55 -10.72
N SER A 222 -11.72 -4.70 -11.69
CA SER A 222 -11.49 -4.26 -13.08
C SER A 222 -11.25 -2.76 -13.19
N ASN A 223 -12.09 -1.94 -12.54
CA ASN A 223 -11.92 -0.48 -12.58
C ASN A 223 -10.65 -0.03 -11.85
N PHE A 224 -10.33 -0.66 -10.72
CA PHE A 224 -9.14 -0.33 -9.98
C PHE A 224 -7.85 -0.67 -10.74
N ILE A 225 -7.77 -1.85 -11.36
CA ILE A 225 -6.58 -2.25 -12.12
C ILE A 225 -6.30 -1.31 -13.29
N VAL A 226 -7.34 -0.83 -13.98
CA VAL A 226 -7.17 0.18 -15.04
C VAL A 226 -6.56 1.46 -14.46
N LEU A 227 -7.13 2.00 -13.37
CA LEU A 227 -6.61 3.19 -12.70
C LEU A 227 -5.15 3.00 -12.26
N PHE A 228 -4.84 1.85 -11.67
CA PHE A 228 -3.53 1.51 -11.13
C PHE A 228 -2.47 1.38 -12.24
N SER A 229 -2.82 0.72 -13.34
CA SER A 229 -1.94 0.60 -14.51
C SER A 229 -1.67 1.95 -15.15
N ASP A 230 -2.69 2.80 -15.30
CA ASP A 230 -2.52 4.15 -15.87
C ASP A 230 -1.59 5.00 -14.97
N ALA A 231 -1.74 4.88 -13.65
CA ALA A 231 -0.91 5.57 -12.67
C ALA A 231 0.56 5.13 -12.74
N LEU A 232 0.83 3.82 -12.88
CA LEU A 232 2.19 3.32 -13.07
C LEU A 232 2.84 3.77 -14.37
N ASN A 233 2.07 3.81 -15.45
CA ASN A 233 2.58 4.27 -16.74
C ASN A 233 2.91 5.77 -16.71
N GLU A 234 2.13 6.58 -16.01
CA GLU A 234 2.48 7.98 -15.76
C GLU A 234 3.74 8.10 -14.90
N TYR A 235 3.87 7.28 -13.85
CA TYR A 235 5.08 7.27 -13.03
C TYR A 235 6.33 6.91 -13.82
N ARG A 236 6.26 5.87 -14.67
CA ARG A 236 7.36 5.51 -15.59
C ARG A 236 7.75 6.70 -16.47
N LYS A 237 6.77 7.36 -17.09
CA LYS A 237 7.04 8.54 -17.92
C LYS A 237 7.71 9.66 -17.12
N PHE A 238 7.26 9.92 -15.90
CA PHE A 238 7.88 10.89 -15.02
C PHE A 238 9.36 10.57 -14.77
N LEU A 239 9.68 9.30 -14.48
CA LEU A 239 11.06 8.86 -14.28
C LEU A 239 11.90 9.02 -15.56
N GLU A 240 11.36 8.65 -16.73
CA GLU A 240 12.04 8.80 -18.03
C GLU A 240 12.30 10.27 -18.39
N ASP A 241 11.33 11.16 -18.15
CA ASP A 241 11.48 12.59 -18.42
C ASP A 241 12.49 13.22 -17.46
N TYR A 242 12.43 12.89 -16.17
CA TYR A 242 13.42 13.34 -15.18
C TYR A 242 14.84 12.93 -15.56
N ALA A 243 15.01 11.71 -16.08
CA ALA A 243 16.31 11.19 -16.45
C ALA A 243 16.91 11.84 -17.72
N LYS A 244 16.08 12.50 -18.55
CA LYS A 244 16.54 13.28 -19.73
C LYS A 244 16.89 14.74 -19.39
N GLU A 245 16.34 15.29 -18.31
CA GLU A 245 16.57 16.68 -17.87
C GLU A 245 17.88 16.87 -17.06
N LYS A 246 18.61 15.79 -16.80
CA LYS A 246 19.86 15.76 -16.01
C LYS A 246 21.03 15.27 -16.83
#